data_AF-A0A931ZDK8-F1
#
_entry.id   AF-A0A931ZDK8-F1
#
_cell.length_a   1.000
_cell.length_b   1.000
_cell.length_c   1.000
_cell.angle_alpha   90.00
_cell.angle_beta   90.00
_cell.angle_gamma   90.00
#
_symmetry.space_group_name_H-M   'P 1'
#
loop_
_entity.id
_entity.type
_entity.pdbx_description
1 polymer ?
#
loop_
_entity_poly.entity_id
_entity_poly.type
_entity_poly.pdbx_seq_one_letter_code
_entity_poly.pdbx_strand_id
1 'polypeptide(L)'
;MNKNIRASRGFTLVEIMIVVVIIGLLAAMAIPAFQKVRASSQDKAVTNNLRQISAAADQYFLEKGVSSVQSVDLVGTNSTQYIKNVTPVAGETYSDVLQGNAVTATGVAGARTITYSN
;
A
#
# COMPACT_ATOMS: atom_id res chain seq x y z
N MET A 1 -29.39 59.91 10.98
CA MET A 1 -28.34 58.86 10.96
C MET A 1 -29.03 57.50 11.00
N ASN A 2 -29.31 56.89 9.85
CA ASN A 2 -30.07 55.63 9.76
C ASN A 2 -29.16 54.43 10.06
N LYS A 3 -29.40 53.75 11.18
CA LYS A 3 -28.64 52.56 11.60
C LYS A 3 -29.31 51.32 10.99
N ASN A 4 -28.74 50.81 9.89
CA ASN A 4 -29.15 49.54 9.28
C ASN A 4 -28.88 48.38 10.26
N ILE A 5 -29.93 47.83 10.87
CA ILE A 5 -29.82 46.61 11.68
C ILE A 5 -29.75 45.42 10.70
N ARG A 6 -28.55 44.91 10.45
CA ARG A 6 -28.38 43.62 9.77
C ARG A 6 -28.81 42.52 10.74
N ALA A 7 -29.91 41.84 10.45
CA ALA A 7 -30.32 40.65 11.18
C ALA A 7 -29.29 39.55 10.95
N SER A 8 -28.51 39.21 11.99
CA SER A 8 -27.68 38.00 11.97
C SER A 8 -28.62 36.80 12.05
N ARG A 9 -28.71 36.03 10.95
CA ARG A 9 -29.39 34.73 10.93
C ARG A 9 -28.43 33.70 11.51
N GLY A 10 -28.73 33.17 12.69
CA GLY A 10 -28.03 32.03 13.26
C GLY A 10 -28.54 30.71 12.64
N PHE A 11 -27.69 29.68 12.64
CA PHE A 11 -28.09 28.32 12.27
C PHE A 11 -29.09 27.76 13.28
N THR A 12 -30.12 27.07 12.79
CA THR A 12 -31.05 26.35 13.65
C THR A 12 -30.45 25.01 14.10
N LEU A 13 -30.85 24.54 15.28
CA LEU A 13 -30.44 23.22 15.78
C LEU A 13 -30.88 22.09 14.85
N VAL A 14 -32.02 22.26 14.19
CA VAL A 14 -32.58 21.28 13.25
C VAL A 14 -31.74 21.18 11.99
N GLU A 15 -31.25 22.31 11.46
CA GLU A 15 -30.35 22.31 10.29
C GLU A 15 -29.06 21.53 10.59
N ILE A 16 -28.45 21.73 11.75
CA ILE A 16 -27.24 21.00 12.13
C ILE A 16 -27.55 19.51 12.38
N MET A 17 -28.69 19.17 12.98
CA MET A 17 -29.10 17.79 13.24
C MET A 17 -29.22 16.95 11.96
N ILE A 18 -29.89 17.46 10.93
CA ILE A 18 -30.08 16.72 9.67
C ILE A 18 -28.73 16.51 8.97
N VAL A 19 -27.86 17.52 9.02
CA VAL A 19 -26.53 17.45 8.39
C VAL A 19 -25.66 16.36 9.02
N VAL A 20 -25.59 16.29 10.35
CA VAL A 20 -24.78 15.25 11.01
C VAL A 20 -25.35 13.85 10.79
N VAL A 21 -26.67 13.70 10.67
CA VAL A 21 -27.31 12.42 10.33
C VAL A 21 -26.90 11.96 8.92
N ILE A 22 -26.95 12.86 7.93
CA ILE A 22 -26.57 12.53 6.55
C ILE A 22 -25.07 12.22 6.47
N ILE A 23 -24.21 13.04 7.11
CA ILE A 23 -22.76 12.78 7.15
C ILE A 23 -22.46 11.45 7.85
N GLY A 24 -23.15 11.16 8.95
CA GLY A 24 -23.02 9.89 9.67
C GLY A 24 -23.37 8.67 8.81
N LEU A 25 -24.48 8.75 8.06
CA LEU A 25 -24.88 7.70 7.12
C LEU A 25 -23.84 7.50 6.01
N LEU A 26 -23.36 8.58 5.39
CA LEU A 26 -22.34 8.52 4.35
C LEU A 26 -21.01 7.95 4.88
N ALA A 27 -20.57 8.40 6.06
CA ALA A 27 -19.34 7.91 6.68
C ALA A 27 -19.43 6.42 7.03
N ALA A 28 -20.58 5.94 7.53
CA ALA A 28 -20.79 4.54 7.86
C ALA A 28 -20.61 3.60 6.65
N MET A 29 -21.01 4.04 5.45
CA MET A 29 -20.80 3.27 4.21
C MET A 29 -19.39 3.49 3.63
N ALA A 30 -18.85 4.70 3.73
CA ALA A 30 -17.58 5.05 3.12
C ALA A 30 -16.37 4.38 3.80
N ILE A 31 -16.37 4.26 5.13
CA ILE A 31 -15.24 3.68 5.89
C ILE A 31 -14.93 2.23 5.47
N PRO A 32 -15.88 1.27 5.50
CA PRO A 32 -15.58 -0.11 5.10
C PRO A 32 -15.20 -0.22 3.61
N ALA A 33 -15.83 0.58 2.75
CA ALA A 33 -15.49 0.62 1.33
C ALA A 33 -14.03 1.10 1.12
N PHE A 34 -13.62 2.16 1.81
CA PHE A 34 -12.27 2.69 1.75
C PHE A 34 -11.23 1.70 2.29
N GLN A 35 -11.53 1.00 3.40
CA GLN A 35 -10.66 -0.04 3.94
C GLN A 35 -10.41 -1.16 2.93
N LYS A 36 -11.45 -1.63 2.24
CA LYS A 36 -11.33 -2.66 1.19
C LYS A 36 -10.48 -2.20 0.02
N VAL A 37 -10.70 -0.97 -0.46
CA VAL A 37 -9.91 -0.40 -1.57
C VAL A 37 -8.44 -0.27 -1.17
N ARG A 38 -8.17 0.23 0.04
CA ARG A 38 -6.80 0.35 0.57
C ARG A 38 -6.09 -0.99 0.63
N ALA A 39 -6.74 -2.03 1.17
CA ALA A 39 -6.17 -3.37 1.25
C ALA A 39 -5.86 -3.94 -0.14
N SER A 40 -6.77 -3.79 -1.10
CA SER A 40 -6.53 -4.26 -2.47
C SER A 40 -5.40 -3.50 -3.16
N SER A 41 -5.29 -2.19 -2.93
CA SER A 41 -4.18 -1.38 -3.47
C SER A 41 -2.84 -1.78 -2.86
N GLN A 42 -2.80 -2.09 -1.56
CA GLN A 42 -1.62 -2.63 -0.89
C GLN A 42 -1.20 -3.96 -1.51
N ASP A 43 -2.13 -4.90 -1.71
CA ASP A 43 -1.83 -6.20 -2.32
C ASP A 43 -1.22 -6.05 -3.71
N LYS A 44 -1.82 -5.20 -4.55
CA LYS A 44 -1.31 -4.95 -5.90
C LYS A 44 0.09 -4.34 -5.88
N ALA A 45 0.36 -3.42 -4.96
CA ALA A 45 1.67 -2.83 -4.80
C ALA A 45 2.71 -3.86 -4.32
N VAL A 46 2.38 -4.71 -3.35
CA VAL A 46 3.24 -5.81 -2.90
C VAL A 46 3.53 -6.79 -4.04
N THR A 47 2.52 -7.20 -4.81
CA THR A 47 2.73 -8.08 -5.97
C THR A 47 3.65 -7.43 -7.03
N ASN A 48 3.52 -6.13 -7.26
CA ASN A 48 4.43 -5.43 -8.18
C ASN A 48 5.87 -5.40 -7.65
N ASN A 49 6.06 -5.17 -6.36
CA ASN A 49 7.38 -5.26 -5.71
C ASN A 49 7.97 -6.67 -5.85
N LEU A 50 7.18 -7.72 -5.60
CA LEU A 50 7.60 -9.12 -5.78
C LEU A 50 8.03 -9.41 -7.22
N ARG A 51 7.30 -8.89 -8.21
CA ARG A 51 7.66 -9.02 -9.63
C ARG A 51 8.95 -8.29 -9.99
N GLN A 52 9.22 -7.14 -9.37
CA GLN A 52 10.50 -6.45 -9.56
C GLN A 52 11.65 -7.27 -8.96
N ILE A 53 11.45 -7.79 -7.74
CA ILE A 53 12.42 -8.65 -7.06
C ILE A 53 12.69 -9.93 -7.86
N SER A 54 11.66 -10.58 -8.41
CA SER A 54 11.84 -11.79 -9.22
C SER A 54 12.66 -11.51 -10.48
N ALA A 55 12.35 -10.43 -11.20
CA ALA A 55 13.11 -10.03 -12.39
C ALA A 55 14.58 -9.69 -12.07
N ALA A 56 14.83 -9.01 -10.95
CA ALA A 56 16.17 -8.74 -10.46
C ALA A 56 16.94 -10.03 -10.10
N ALA A 57 16.26 -10.97 -9.43
CA ALA A 57 16.84 -12.26 -9.09
C ALA A 57 17.20 -13.06 -10.34
N ASP A 58 16.31 -13.10 -11.35
CA ASP A 58 16.57 -13.78 -12.62
C ASP A 58 17.80 -13.21 -13.33
N GLN A 59 17.96 -11.87 -13.33
CA GLN A 59 19.14 -11.22 -13.88
C GLN A 59 20.41 -11.56 -13.10
N TYR A 60 20.34 -11.59 -11.77
CA TYR A 60 21.47 -11.99 -10.92
C TYR A 60 21.90 -13.44 -11.16
N PHE A 61 20.94 -14.37 -11.29
CA PHE A 61 21.22 -15.77 -11.57
C PHE A 61 21.90 -15.96 -12.93
N LEU A 62 21.47 -15.21 -13.95
CA LEU A 62 22.10 -15.22 -15.27
C LEU A 62 23.54 -14.69 -15.24
N GLU A 63 23.81 -13.66 -14.44
CA GLU A 63 25.15 -13.04 -14.38
C GLU A 63 26.13 -13.86 -13.54
N LYS A 64 25.70 -14.38 -12.39
CA LYS A 64 26.58 -15.03 -11.41
C LYS A 64 26.61 -16.56 -11.52
N GLY A 65 25.67 -17.17 -12.27
CA GLY A 65 25.57 -18.62 -12.39
C GLY A 65 25.19 -19.34 -11.09
N VAL A 66 24.55 -18.62 -10.16
CA VAL A 66 24.07 -19.14 -8.87
C VAL A 66 22.55 -19.32 -8.90
N SER A 67 22.01 -20.13 -7.99
CA SER A 67 20.57 -20.45 -7.93
C SER A 67 19.86 -19.90 -6.68
N SER A 68 20.57 -19.14 -5.84
CA SER A 68 19.99 -18.50 -4.66
C SER A 68 20.59 -17.10 -4.48
N VAL A 69 19.77 -16.16 -4.01
CA VAL A 69 20.18 -14.79 -3.77
C VAL A 69 19.43 -14.21 -2.57
N GLN A 70 20.15 -13.49 -1.72
CA GLN A 70 19.59 -12.79 -0.58
C GLN A 70 18.99 -11.45 -1.03
N SER A 71 17.94 -11.00 -0.35
CA SER A 71 17.29 -9.72 -0.69
C SER A 71 18.25 -8.52 -0.67
N VAL A 72 19.28 -8.53 0.19
CA VAL A 72 20.31 -7.48 0.32
C VAL A 72 21.20 -7.33 -0.93
N ASP A 73 21.37 -8.40 -1.70
CA ASP A 73 22.18 -8.38 -2.92
C ASP A 73 21.39 -7.85 -4.13
N LEU A 74 20.06 -7.94 -4.06
CA LEU A 74 19.15 -7.45 -5.11
C LEU A 74 18.72 -6.01 -4.89
N VAL A 75 18.51 -5.63 -3.63
CA VAL A 75 17.91 -4.35 -3.24
C VAL A 75 18.90 -3.53 -2.41
N GLY A 76 19.21 -2.33 -2.88
CA GLY A 76 19.97 -1.36 -2.11
C GLY A 76 20.43 -0.16 -2.93
N THR A 77 21.15 0.74 -2.28
CA THR A 77 21.51 2.04 -2.85
C THR A 77 22.80 2.03 -3.67
N ASN A 78 23.53 0.91 -3.72
CA ASN A 78 24.79 0.81 -4.43
C ASN A 78 24.57 0.47 -5.90
N SER A 79 25.52 0.84 -6.77
CA SER A 79 25.44 0.56 -8.21
C SER A 79 25.53 -0.93 -8.57
N THR A 80 25.79 -1.80 -7.60
CA THR A 80 25.89 -3.26 -7.78
C THR A 80 24.54 -3.97 -7.63
N GLN A 81 23.52 -3.28 -7.11
CA GLN A 81 22.19 -3.83 -6.91
C GLN A 81 21.27 -3.50 -8.08
N TYR A 82 20.29 -4.36 -8.33
CA TYR A 82 19.38 -4.26 -9.46
C TYR A 82 18.17 -3.37 -9.16
N ILE A 83 17.81 -3.24 -7.88
CA ILE A 83 16.70 -2.42 -7.42
C ILE A 83 17.20 -1.41 -6.40
N LYS A 84 16.95 -0.12 -6.65
CA LYS A 84 17.44 0.98 -5.79
C LYS A 84 16.84 0.97 -4.39
N ASN A 85 15.57 0.58 -4.27
CA ASN A 85 14.86 0.41 -3.02
C ASN A 85 13.53 -0.32 -3.25
N VAL A 86 13.11 -1.13 -2.29
CA VAL A 86 11.74 -1.67 -2.21
C VAL A 86 11.14 -1.19 -0.90
N THR A 87 10.27 -0.18 -0.97
CA THR A 87 9.63 0.38 0.22
C THR A 87 8.43 -0.50 0.62
N PRO A 88 8.37 -1.02 1.85
CA PRO A 88 7.20 -1.75 2.32
C PRO A 88 5.95 -0.86 2.33
N VAL A 89 4.84 -1.37 1.80
CA VAL A 89 3.56 -0.60 1.68
C VAL A 89 2.51 -1.01 2.72
N ALA A 90 2.72 -2.14 3.37
CA ALA A 90 1.81 -2.74 4.33
C ALA A 90 2.54 -3.42 5.51
N GLY A 91 3.82 -3.07 5.75
CA GLY A 91 4.65 -3.65 6.83
C GLY A 91 5.22 -5.02 6.50
N GLU A 92 5.25 -5.38 5.21
CA GLU A 92 5.71 -6.67 4.75
C GLU A 92 7.24 -6.79 4.67
N THR A 93 7.71 -8.03 4.78
CA THR A 93 9.11 -8.42 4.57
C THR A 93 9.20 -9.33 3.36
N TYR A 94 10.25 -9.15 2.56
CA TYR A 94 10.54 -9.96 1.38
C TYR A 94 11.57 -11.03 1.72
N SER A 95 11.28 -12.29 1.43
CA SER A 95 12.19 -13.41 1.68
C SER A 95 13.22 -13.55 0.56
N ASP A 96 14.25 -14.37 0.82
CA ASP A 96 15.26 -14.74 -0.17
C ASP A 96 14.66 -15.44 -1.38
N VAL A 97 15.35 -15.30 -2.52
CA VAL A 97 14.88 -15.82 -3.79
C VAL A 97 15.70 -17.05 -4.18
N LEU A 98 15.00 -18.14 -4.49
CA LEU A 98 15.55 -19.36 -5.07
C LEU A 98 15.11 -19.44 -6.53
N GLN A 99 16.03 -19.76 -7.43
CA GLN A 99 15.74 -19.88 -8.86
C GLN A 99 14.65 -20.94 -9.11
N GLY A 100 13.63 -20.57 -9.89
CA GLY A 100 12.51 -21.45 -10.22
C GLY A 100 11.46 -21.60 -9.11
N ASN A 101 11.65 -20.98 -7.95
CA ASN A 101 10.66 -20.94 -6.88
C ASN A 101 9.92 -19.60 -6.85
N ALA A 102 8.76 -19.62 -6.22
CA ALA A 102 7.95 -18.43 -6.02
C ALA A 102 8.57 -17.48 -4.98
N VAL A 103 8.55 -16.17 -5.27
CA VAL A 103 8.99 -15.11 -4.36
C VAL A 103 7.83 -14.77 -3.42
N THR A 104 8.11 -14.64 -2.13
CA THR A 104 7.06 -14.44 -1.12
C THR A 104 7.31 -13.19 -0.26
N ALA A 105 6.25 -12.42 -0.07
CA ALA A 105 6.16 -11.36 0.93
C ALA A 105 5.31 -11.85 2.12
N THR A 106 5.81 -11.63 3.34
CA THR A 106 5.13 -12.03 4.58
C THR A 106 4.83 -10.81 5.43
N GLY A 107 3.76 -10.86 6.24
CA GLY A 107 3.39 -9.75 7.13
C GLY A 107 2.62 -8.63 6.45
N VAL A 108 2.06 -8.86 5.24
CA VAL A 108 1.24 -7.89 4.54
C VAL A 108 0.02 -7.55 5.39
N ALA A 109 -0.11 -6.27 5.75
CA ALA A 109 -1.11 -5.78 6.70
C ALA A 109 -1.12 -6.54 8.04
N GLY A 110 0.05 -6.97 8.50
CA GLY A 110 0.29 -7.56 9.83
C GLY A 110 0.12 -9.07 9.95
N ALA A 111 -0.40 -9.77 8.92
CA ALA A 111 -0.61 -11.22 9.02
C ALA A 111 -0.61 -12.00 7.68
N ARG A 112 -0.71 -11.31 6.54
CA ARG A 112 -0.95 -12.00 5.25
C ARG A 112 0.35 -12.30 4.53
N THR A 113 0.31 -13.36 3.72
CA THR A 113 1.40 -13.79 2.84
C THR A 113 0.95 -13.66 1.39
N ILE A 114 1.77 -13.02 0.56
CA ILE A 114 1.56 -12.90 -0.89
C ILE A 114 2.73 -13.58 -1.58
N THR A 115 2.43 -14.49 -2.49
CA THR A 115 3.42 -15.24 -3.25
C THR A 115 3.25 -14.94 -4.73
N TYR A 116 4.37 -14.70 -5.40
CA TYR A 116 4.46 -14.47 -6.84
C TYR A 116 5.33 -15.55 -7.46
N SER A 117 4.74 -16.33 -8.37
CA SER A 117 5.45 -17.30 -9.19
C SER A 117 5.57 -16.73 -10.60
N ASN A 118 6.79 -16.72 -11.16
CA ASN A 118 7.03 -16.42 -12.58
C ASN A 118 6.54 -17.57 -13.47
#